data_AF-A0A6G1R238-F1
#
_entry.id   AF-A0A6G1R238-F1
#
_cell.length_a   1.000
_cell.length_b   1.000
_cell.length_c   1.000
_cell.angle_alpha   90.00
_cell.angle_beta   90.00
_cell.angle_gamma   90.00
#
_symmetry.space_group_name_H-M   'P 1'
#
loop_
_entity.id
_entity.type
_entity.pdbx_description
1 polymer ?
#
loop_
_entity_poly.entity_id
_entity_poly.type
_entity_poly.pdbx_seq_one_letter_code
_entity_poly.pdbx_strand_id
1 'polypeptide(L)'
;RLNLKVIQLVRDPRGILASRSETFRDTYRLWRIWDGTGRKPYNLDVTQLTTVCEDFSNSVSTGLNRPLWLKGKYMLVRYEDLARNPMKKTEEIYDFLGIPMDSNVERWIQNNTRGDRSSSKHKYGTVRNSAATAEKWRFRLSYEIVAFAQHACQQVLAQ
;
A
#
# COMPACT_ATOMS: atom_id res chain seq x y z
N ARG A 1 -4.05 -8.08 -31.34
CA ARG A 1 -3.12 -8.28 -30.19
C ARG A 1 -3.15 -7.03 -29.33
N LEU A 2 -3.36 -7.15 -28.01
CA LEU A 2 -3.42 -6.01 -27.09
C LEU A 2 -2.01 -5.51 -26.74
N ASN A 3 -1.76 -4.21 -26.85
CA ASN A 3 -0.52 -3.57 -26.43
C ASN A 3 -0.74 -2.84 -25.10
N LEU A 4 -0.74 -3.59 -24.00
CA LEU A 4 -1.01 -3.08 -22.65
C LEU A 4 0.29 -2.86 -21.88
N LYS A 5 0.37 -1.74 -21.15
CA LYS A 5 1.34 -1.52 -20.07
C LYS A 5 0.62 -1.67 -18.73
N VAL A 6 1.26 -2.31 -17.76
CA VAL A 6 0.73 -2.58 -16.41
C VAL A 6 1.63 -1.91 -15.39
N ILE A 7 1.03 -1.09 -14.51
CA ILE A 7 1.70 -0.53 -13.34
C ILE A 7 1.10 -1.24 -12.13
N GLN A 8 1.88 -2.12 -11.50
CA GLN A 8 1.46 -2.87 -10.32
C GLN A 8 1.91 -2.15 -9.06
N LEU A 9 0.95 -1.71 -8.25
CA LEU A 9 1.23 -1.16 -6.92
C LEU A 9 1.27 -2.28 -5.88
N VAL A 10 2.36 -2.38 -5.15
CA VAL A 10 2.49 -3.22 -3.94
C VAL A 10 2.63 -2.33 -2.71
N ARG A 11 2.14 -2.79 -1.57
CA ARG A 11 2.10 -2.02 -0.32
C ARG A 11 2.31 -2.93 0.88
N ASP A 12 2.93 -2.42 1.94
CA ASP A 12 3.12 -3.15 3.19
C ASP A 12 1.78 -3.75 3.69
N PRO A 13 1.68 -5.08 3.87
CA PRO A 13 0.47 -5.73 4.37
C PRO A 13 -0.04 -5.18 5.71
N ARG A 14 0.85 -4.73 6.61
CA ARG A 14 0.48 -4.09 7.88
C ARG A 14 -0.16 -2.73 7.64
N GLY A 15 0.37 -1.99 6.67
CA GLY A 15 -0.22 -0.73 6.18
C GLY A 15 -1.63 -0.94 5.62
N ILE A 16 -1.83 -2.01 4.85
CA ILE A 16 -3.14 -2.40 4.31
C ILE A 16 -4.09 -2.79 5.45
N LEU A 17 -3.66 -3.65 6.38
CA LEU A 17 -4.46 -4.10 7.51
C LEU A 17 -4.93 -2.93 8.37
N ALA A 18 -4.03 -2.01 8.73
CA ALA A 18 -4.37 -0.81 9.50
C ALA A 18 -5.39 0.06 8.76
N SER A 19 -5.15 0.30 7.46
CA SER A 19 -6.03 1.13 6.63
C SER A 19 -7.42 0.52 6.48
N ARG A 20 -7.52 -0.78 6.21
CA ARG A 20 -8.80 -1.46 6.02
C ARG A 20 -9.55 -1.63 7.33
N SER A 21 -8.85 -1.87 8.44
CA SER A 21 -9.46 -1.92 9.77
C SER A 21 -10.10 -0.59 10.17
N GLU A 22 -9.47 0.53 9.80
CA GLU A 22 -10.04 1.86 10.03
C GLU A 22 -11.24 2.13 9.09
N THR A 23 -11.15 1.76 7.82
CA THR A 23 -12.15 2.06 6.78
C THR A 23 -13.37 1.14 6.82
N PHE A 24 -13.19 -0.17 6.83
CA PHE A 24 -14.23 -1.20 6.73
C PHE A 24 -14.47 -1.86 8.09
N ARG A 25 -15.06 -1.07 8.99
CA ARG A 25 -15.16 -1.43 10.43
C ARG A 25 -15.89 -2.74 10.70
N ASP A 26 -16.90 -3.07 9.90
CA ASP A 26 -17.71 -4.28 10.09
C ASP A 26 -16.97 -5.52 9.60
N THR A 27 -16.38 -5.45 8.40
CA THR A 27 -15.53 -6.52 7.83
C THR A 27 -14.33 -6.82 8.72
N TYR A 28 -13.73 -5.80 9.34
CA TYR A 28 -12.54 -5.93 10.20
C TYR A 28 -12.89 -5.85 11.70
N ARG A 29 -14.14 -6.14 12.08
CA ARG A 29 -14.60 -6.00 13.47
C ARG A 29 -13.75 -6.81 14.46
N LEU A 30 -13.43 -8.06 14.15
CA LEU A 30 -12.63 -8.92 15.03
C LEU A 30 -11.18 -8.44 15.17
N TRP A 31 -10.58 -7.92 14.08
CA TRP A 31 -9.27 -7.27 14.13
C TRP A 31 -9.26 -6.05 15.07
N ARG A 32 -10.32 -5.24 15.03
CA ARG A 32 -10.47 -4.08 15.93
C ARG A 32 -10.71 -4.48 17.38
N ILE A 33 -11.45 -5.58 17.62
CA ILE A 33 -11.64 -6.12 18.97
C ILE A 33 -10.30 -6.58 19.53
N TRP A 34 -9.49 -7.29 18.73
CA TRP A 34 -8.14 -7.66 19.15
C TRP A 34 -7.31 -6.43 19.51
N ASP A 35 -7.28 -5.44 18.63
CA ASP A 35 -6.49 -4.21 18.81
C ASP A 35 -6.86 -3.46 20.11
N GLY A 36 -8.16 -3.36 20.40
CA GLY A 36 -8.66 -2.67 21.59
C GLY A 36 -8.58 -3.46 22.90
N THR A 37 -8.50 -4.79 22.85
CA THR A 37 -8.54 -5.65 24.05
C THR A 37 -7.23 -6.35 24.36
N GLY A 38 -6.28 -6.40 23.41
CA GLY A 38 -5.08 -7.22 23.51
C GLY A 38 -5.38 -8.73 23.55
N ARG A 39 -6.58 -9.15 23.16
CA ARG A 39 -6.97 -10.56 23.15
C ARG A 39 -7.39 -10.97 21.77
N LYS A 40 -6.60 -11.85 21.14
CA LYS A 40 -6.91 -12.39 19.82
C LYS A 40 -8.22 -13.21 19.86
N PRO A 41 -9.26 -12.84 19.08
CA PRO A 41 -10.46 -13.65 18.96
C PRO A 41 -10.14 -15.03 18.36
N TYR A 42 -10.73 -16.09 18.93
CA TYR A 42 -10.52 -17.47 18.46
C TYR A 42 -10.97 -17.66 17.01
N ASN A 43 -12.09 -17.04 16.62
CA ASN A 43 -12.67 -17.13 15.29
C ASN A 43 -12.21 -15.99 14.34
N LEU A 44 -11.04 -15.41 14.58
CA LEU A 44 -10.49 -14.37 13.71
C LEU A 44 -10.19 -14.93 12.32
N ASP A 45 -10.87 -14.42 11.30
CA ASP A 45 -10.52 -14.71 9.90
C ASP A 45 -9.23 -13.97 9.51
N VAL A 46 -8.20 -14.76 9.19
CA VAL A 46 -6.87 -14.28 8.78
C VAL A 46 -6.66 -14.36 7.26
N THR A 47 -7.62 -14.93 6.53
CA THR A 47 -7.52 -15.16 5.07
C THR A 47 -7.26 -13.86 4.33
N GLN A 48 -7.92 -12.78 4.73
CA GLN A 48 -7.71 -11.47 4.10
C GLN A 48 -6.28 -10.94 4.24
N LEU A 49 -5.60 -11.26 5.34
CA LEU A 49 -4.21 -10.88 5.54
C LEU A 49 -3.28 -11.78 4.71
N THR A 50 -3.48 -13.10 4.74
CA THR A 50 -2.65 -14.04 3.99
C THR A 50 -2.77 -13.83 2.49
N THR A 51 -3.98 -13.62 1.96
CA THR A 51 -4.20 -13.29 0.54
C THR A 51 -3.47 -12.01 0.13
N VAL A 52 -3.48 -10.96 0.97
CA VAL A 52 -2.71 -9.73 0.68
C VAL A 52 -1.21 -10.01 0.57
N CYS A 53 -0.69 -10.93 1.38
CA CYS A 53 0.72 -11.29 1.38
C CYS A 53 1.07 -12.20 0.18
N GLU A 54 0.19 -13.13 -0.18
CA GLU A 54 0.30 -13.92 -1.41
C GLU A 54 0.26 -13.03 -2.65
N ASP A 55 -0.71 -12.11 -2.75
CA ASP A 55 -0.84 -11.15 -3.85
C ASP A 55 0.41 -10.27 -3.99
N PHE A 56 0.97 -9.81 -2.86
CA PHE A 56 2.23 -9.08 -2.84
C PHE A 56 3.36 -9.94 -3.42
N SER A 57 3.55 -11.15 -2.90
CA SER A 57 4.62 -12.05 -3.34
C SER A 57 4.50 -12.39 -4.84
N ASN A 58 3.29 -12.70 -5.30
CA ASN A 58 2.99 -12.99 -6.71
C ASN A 58 3.27 -11.79 -7.62
N SER A 59 2.88 -10.59 -7.19
CA SER A 59 3.14 -9.33 -7.90
C SER A 59 4.64 -9.06 -8.04
N VAL A 60 5.38 -9.19 -6.93
CA VAL A 60 6.84 -9.00 -6.93
C VAL A 60 7.53 -10.04 -7.79
N SER A 61 7.20 -11.32 -7.61
CA SER A 61 7.74 -12.44 -8.39
C SER A 61 7.51 -12.22 -9.90
N THR A 62 6.31 -11.80 -10.31
CA THR A 62 5.99 -11.48 -11.71
C THR A 62 6.89 -10.35 -12.24
N GLY A 63 7.05 -9.28 -11.46
CA GLY A 63 7.91 -8.15 -11.83
C GLY A 63 9.41 -8.50 -11.91
N LEU A 64 9.87 -9.42 -11.07
CA LEU A 64 11.27 -9.87 -11.05
C LEU A 64 11.59 -10.89 -12.14
N ASN A 65 10.68 -11.82 -12.41
CA ASN A 65 10.87 -12.87 -13.42
C ASN A 65 10.89 -12.32 -14.86
N ARG A 66 10.30 -11.14 -15.10
CA ARG A 66 10.35 -10.40 -16.38
C ARG A 66 10.18 -11.30 -17.62
N PRO A 67 9.07 -12.04 -17.74
CA PRO A 67 8.85 -12.91 -18.90
C PRO A 67 8.88 -12.09 -20.19
N LEU A 68 9.32 -12.72 -21.29
CA LEU A 68 9.59 -12.02 -22.56
C LEU A 68 8.43 -11.17 -23.06
N TRP A 69 7.19 -11.64 -22.89
CA TRP A 69 5.99 -10.93 -23.31
C TRP A 69 5.67 -9.68 -22.47
N LEU A 70 6.22 -9.59 -21.25
CA LEU A 70 5.98 -8.53 -20.28
C LEU A 70 7.15 -7.52 -20.19
N LYS A 71 8.29 -7.84 -20.83
CA LYS A 71 9.47 -6.98 -20.85
C LYS A 71 9.14 -5.59 -21.39
N GLY A 72 9.47 -4.54 -20.61
CA GLY A 72 9.16 -3.15 -20.95
C GLY A 72 7.68 -2.77 -20.85
N LYS A 73 6.83 -3.67 -20.37
CA LYS A 73 5.37 -3.48 -20.25
C LYS A 73 4.85 -3.62 -18.82
N TYR A 74 5.72 -3.89 -17.84
CA TYR A 74 5.35 -3.99 -16.44
C TYR A 74 6.28 -3.17 -15.58
N MET A 75 5.67 -2.32 -14.75
CA MET A 75 6.35 -1.53 -13.74
C MET A 75 5.83 -1.93 -12.37
N LEU A 76 6.71 -2.40 -11.50
CA LEU A 76 6.41 -2.65 -10.10
C LEU A 76 6.68 -1.37 -9.30
N VAL A 77 5.66 -0.87 -8.60
CA VAL A 77 5.75 0.34 -7.78
C VAL A 77 5.47 -0.03 -6.34
N ARG A 78 6.35 0.37 -5.43
CA ARG A 78 6.12 0.25 -3.98
C ARG A 78 5.45 1.52 -3.46
N TYR A 79 4.32 1.34 -2.78
CA TYR A 79 3.52 2.43 -2.22
C TYR A 79 4.33 3.33 -1.28
N GLU A 80 5.20 2.75 -0.46
CA GLU A 80 6.00 3.49 0.52
C GLU A 80 7.00 4.44 -0.16
N ASP A 81 7.58 4.04 -1.29
CA ASP A 81 8.49 4.90 -2.06
C ASP A 81 7.73 6.00 -2.78
N LEU A 82 6.58 5.67 -3.37
CA LEU A 82 5.67 6.65 -3.98
C LEU A 82 5.16 7.66 -2.93
N ALA A 83 4.84 7.21 -1.73
CA ALA A 83 4.38 8.05 -0.65
C ALA A 83 5.49 8.96 -0.10
N ARG A 84 6.74 8.49 -0.05
CA ARG A 84 7.89 9.26 0.45
C ARG A 84 8.43 10.23 -0.60
N ASN A 85 8.45 9.85 -1.87
CA ASN A 85 9.00 10.63 -2.98
C ASN A 85 8.00 10.73 -4.14
N PRO A 86 6.85 11.38 -3.96
CA PRO A 86 5.76 11.35 -4.93
C PRO A 86 6.15 11.95 -6.28
N MET A 87 6.88 13.07 -6.32
CA MET A 87 7.34 13.69 -7.57
C MET A 87 8.23 12.74 -8.39
N LYS A 88 9.35 12.30 -7.81
CA LYS A 88 10.30 11.40 -8.46
C LYS A 88 9.64 10.11 -8.95
N LYS A 89 8.77 9.51 -8.13
CA LYS A 89 8.10 8.26 -8.50
C LYS A 89 7.04 8.45 -9.58
N THR A 90 6.40 9.62 -9.63
CA THR A 90 5.52 9.95 -10.76
C THR A 90 6.31 10.19 -12.04
N GLU A 91 7.45 10.88 -12.01
CA GLU A 91 8.32 11.04 -13.18
C GLU A 91 8.72 9.67 -13.76
N GLU A 92 9.19 8.73 -12.92
CA GLU A 92 9.51 7.36 -13.33
C GLU A 92 8.30 6.63 -13.98
N ILE A 93 7.08 6.89 -13.50
CA ILE A 93 5.85 6.33 -14.08
C ILE A 93 5.56 6.95 -15.46
N TYR A 94 5.70 8.26 -15.61
CA TYR A 94 5.48 8.95 -16.89
C TYR A 94 6.51 8.51 -17.95
N ASP A 95 7.78 8.38 -17.56
CA ASP A 95 8.84 7.83 -18.40
C ASP A 95 8.52 6.41 -18.86
N PHE A 96 8.06 5.54 -17.93
CA PHE A 96 7.62 4.19 -18.26
C PHE A 96 6.45 4.19 -19.25
N LEU A 97 5.50 5.12 -19.11
CA LEU A 97 4.37 5.27 -20.02
C LEU A 97 4.80 5.83 -21.38
N GLY A 98 5.90 6.60 -21.44
CA GLY A 98 6.37 7.28 -22.64
C GLY A 98 5.53 8.51 -22.96
N ILE A 99 4.99 9.17 -21.94
CA ILE A 99 4.13 10.35 -22.04
C ILE A 99 4.81 11.49 -21.29
N PRO A 100 4.89 12.72 -21.85
CA PRO A 100 5.44 13.86 -21.12
C PRO A 100 4.55 14.22 -19.91
N MET A 101 5.19 14.58 -18.80
CA MET A 101 4.48 15.03 -17.60
C MET A 101 4.05 16.49 -17.74
N ASP A 102 2.77 16.77 -17.48
CA ASP A 102 2.23 18.12 -17.51
C ASP A 102 2.46 18.84 -16.17
N SER A 103 2.86 20.11 -16.21
CA SER A 103 3.10 20.94 -15.02
C SER A 103 1.91 21.01 -14.04
N ASN A 104 0.67 20.84 -14.53
CA ASN A 104 -0.52 20.79 -13.69
C ASN A 104 -0.56 19.52 -12.83
N VAL A 105 -0.02 18.41 -13.33
CA VAL A 105 0.11 17.15 -12.56
C VAL A 105 1.12 17.35 -11.43
N GLU A 106 2.26 17.98 -11.72
CA GLU A 106 3.27 18.29 -10.71
C GLU A 106 2.68 19.14 -9.57
N ARG A 107 1.98 20.23 -9.94
CA ARG A 107 1.31 21.11 -8.99
C ARG A 107 0.25 20.37 -8.17
N TRP A 108 -0.54 19.51 -8.80
CA TRP A 108 -1.56 18.73 -8.11
C TRP A 108 -0.92 17.78 -7.09
N ILE A 109 0.17 17.09 -7.44
CA ILE A 109 0.89 16.19 -6.55
C ILE A 109 1.42 16.95 -5.35
N GLN A 110 2.10 18.07 -5.56
CA GLN A 110 2.66 18.88 -4.48
C GLN A 110 1.57 19.34 -3.50
N ASN A 111 0.43 19.81 -4.04
CA ASN A 111 -0.68 20.29 -3.23
C ASN A 111 -1.40 19.18 -2.45
N ASN A 112 -1.53 17.97 -3.01
CA ASN A 112 -2.30 16.89 -2.39
C ASN A 112 -1.46 15.96 -1.50
N THR A 113 -0.14 15.87 -1.70
CA THR A 113 0.72 14.91 -0.95
C THR A 113 1.45 15.53 0.24
N ARG A 114 1.40 16.86 0.38
CA ARG A 114 1.99 17.63 1.49
C ARG A 114 0.95 18.17 2.47
N GLY A 115 -0.26 17.59 2.48
CA GLY A 115 -1.34 18.05 3.35
C GLY A 115 -1.00 17.98 4.84
N ASP A 116 -1.35 19.01 5.60
CA ASP A 116 -1.17 19.01 7.06
C ASP A 116 -2.04 17.97 7.78
N ARG A 117 -1.67 17.59 9.00
CA ARG A 117 -2.44 16.64 9.84
C ARG A 117 -3.92 17.04 10.01
N SER A 118 -4.25 18.33 9.90
CA SER A 118 -5.60 18.89 9.99
C SER A 118 -6.42 18.78 8.70
N SER A 119 -5.78 18.54 7.55
CA SER A 119 -6.42 18.44 6.24
C SER A 119 -7.03 17.06 5.97
N SER A 120 -6.57 16.03 6.69
CA SER A 120 -7.08 14.66 6.58
C SER A 120 -8.33 14.40 7.43
N LYS A 121 -9.37 15.24 7.35
CA LYS A 121 -10.58 15.12 8.18
C LYS A 121 -11.45 13.90 7.84
N HIS A 122 -11.32 13.34 6.63
CA HIS A 122 -12.14 12.22 6.17
C HIS A 122 -11.29 11.08 5.60
N LYS A 123 -11.72 9.82 5.73
CA LYS A 123 -11.00 8.63 5.24
C LYS A 123 -10.86 8.56 3.71
N TYR A 124 -11.69 9.30 2.99
CA TYR A 124 -11.71 9.40 1.53
C TYR A 124 -11.13 10.71 0.99
N GLY A 125 -10.61 11.59 1.85
CA GLY A 125 -9.97 12.83 1.40
C GLY A 125 -8.73 12.57 0.53
N THR A 126 -8.54 13.40 -0.48
CA THR A 126 -7.44 13.34 -1.46
C THR A 126 -6.18 14.06 -0.99
N VAL A 127 -6.30 14.99 -0.04
CA VAL A 127 -5.18 15.76 0.53
C VAL A 127 -4.70 15.10 1.82
N ARG A 128 -3.43 14.67 1.87
CA ARG A 128 -2.78 14.07 3.05
C ARG A 128 -1.28 14.29 3.02
N ASN A 129 -0.62 14.17 4.17
CA ASN A 129 0.81 13.88 4.21
C ASN A 129 1.00 12.40 3.82
N SER A 130 1.43 12.14 2.58
CA SER A 130 1.56 10.78 2.05
C SER A 130 2.61 9.97 2.82
N ALA A 131 3.77 10.56 3.10
CA ALA A 131 4.87 9.90 3.80
C ALA A 131 4.48 9.46 5.21
N ALA A 132 3.85 10.35 5.99
CA ALA A 132 3.36 10.02 7.32
C ALA A 132 2.24 8.98 7.29
N THR A 133 1.40 9.01 6.25
CA THR A 133 0.30 8.04 6.08
C THR A 133 0.83 6.62 5.82
N ALA A 134 1.94 6.49 5.09
CA ALA A 134 2.55 5.18 4.82
C ALA A 134 3.02 4.46 6.07
N GLU A 135 3.55 5.20 7.05
CA GLU A 135 4.06 4.65 8.32
C GLU A 135 3.01 4.65 9.45
N LYS A 136 1.78 5.11 9.17
CA LYS A 136 0.72 5.30 10.19
C LYS A 136 0.37 4.01 10.93
N TRP A 137 0.54 2.84 10.30
CA TRP A 137 0.27 1.54 10.91
C TRP A 137 1.09 1.29 12.18
N ARG A 138 2.31 1.83 12.27
CA ARG A 138 3.19 1.69 13.45
C ARG A 138 2.59 2.26 14.73
N PHE A 139 1.68 3.23 14.59
CA PHE A 139 1.02 3.90 15.72
C PHE A 139 -0.46 3.52 15.82
N ARG A 140 -0.96 2.65 14.93
CA ARG A 140 -2.38 2.31 14.84
C ARG A 140 -2.68 0.86 15.14
N LEU A 141 -1.69 -0.01 15.03
CA LEU A 141 -1.82 -1.42 15.38
C LEU A 141 -1.06 -1.70 16.66
N SER A 142 -1.65 -2.50 17.55
CA SER A 142 -0.96 -3.04 18.71
C SER A 142 0.24 -3.89 18.31
N TYR A 143 1.23 -3.99 19.20
CA TYR A 143 2.42 -4.82 18.99
C TYR A 143 2.06 -6.27 18.64
N GLU A 144 1.06 -6.86 19.31
CA GLU A 144 0.64 -8.24 19.06
C GLU A 144 0.13 -8.45 17.64
N ILE A 145 -0.68 -7.52 17.12
CA ILE A 145 -1.18 -7.59 15.74
C ILE A 145 -0.02 -7.41 14.75
N VAL A 146 0.90 -6.49 15.03
CA VAL A 146 2.08 -6.27 14.21
C VAL A 146 2.95 -7.53 14.15
N ALA A 147 3.26 -8.13 15.30
CA ALA A 147 4.03 -9.36 15.40
C ALA A 147 3.34 -10.53 14.68
N PHE A 148 2.03 -10.67 14.85
CA PHE A 148 1.24 -11.67 14.13
C PHE A 148 1.31 -11.48 12.61
N ALA A 149 1.12 -10.25 12.14
CA ALA A 149 1.18 -9.94 10.72
C ALA A 149 2.58 -10.13 10.14
N GLN A 150 3.63 -9.80 10.89
CA GLN A 150 5.01 -10.08 10.50
C GLN A 150 5.28 -11.57 10.35
N HIS A 151 4.79 -12.39 11.28
CA HIS A 151 4.92 -13.83 11.19
C HIS A 151 4.11 -14.40 10.01
N ALA A 152 2.84 -14.02 9.88
CA ALA A 152 1.98 -14.50 8.79
C ALA A 152 2.50 -14.12 7.39
N CYS A 153 3.17 -12.97 7.28
CA CYS A 153 3.67 -12.43 6.02
C CYS A 153 5.20 -12.39 5.97
N GLN A 154 5.86 -13.29 6.70
CA GLN A 154 7.32 -13.30 6.87
C GLN A 154 8.05 -13.32 5.53
N GLN A 155 7.60 -14.15 4.58
CA GLN A 155 8.22 -14.28 3.26
C GLN A 155 8.25 -12.97 2.46
N VAL A 156 7.29 -12.08 2.71
CA VAL A 156 7.15 -10.79 2.03
C VAL A 156 7.89 -9.69 2.77
N LEU A 157 7.86 -9.73 4.11
CA LEU A 157 8.38 -8.67 4.97
C LEU A 157 9.86 -8.85 5.37
N ALA A 158 10.44 -10.02 5.11
CA ALA A 158 11.86 -10.30 5.35
C ALA A 158 12.78 -9.97 4.15
N GLN A 159 12.21 -9.47 3.05
CA GLN A 159 12.94 -9.12 1.83
C GLN A 159 13.59 -7.72 1.90
#